data_AF-A0A1T5EJG9-F1
#
_entry.id   AF-A0A1T5EJG9-F1
#
_cell.length_a   1.000
_cell.length_b   1.000
_cell.length_c   1.000
_cell.angle_alpha   90.00
_cell.angle_beta   90.00
_cell.angle_gamma   90.00
#
_symmetry.space_group_name_H-M   'P 1'
#
loop_
_entity.id
_entity.type
_entity.pdbx_description
1 polymer ?
#
loop_
_entity_poly.entity_id
_entity_poly.type
_entity_poly.pdbx_seq_one_letter_code
_entity_poly.pdbx_strand_id
1 'polypeptide(L)'
;MMIQVMVCLITILVCTVDLLAQAGKTNQVHVGIIYPLSTNGKTALVDTNRFSLHLISGVSQQEDACLITGVSGIVKGKAYGVAIAGVSNHITYAKGTQVAGMLNHIKDSAQGLQIAGLANLTGKEAKGVQIAGVINKAGDVTTQVAGLVNVAKRVKGVQVAGLINVAEASDYPIGILNFIKEGELQLGVTLDEAGSSLLTFRSGGNVLYGILGIGYNFKHEEARYILEGGIGAHLIAQKAFRLNAELASAAMTSFEDGVYNKQSFRALAGYRVVPGLELFAGPTFNHLLFEADQPAIRDDRYLWTHNGKDYFSGFFIGGIIGLQISL
;
A
#
# COMPACT_ATOMS: atom_id res chain seq x y z
N MET A 1 0.73 -65.29 31.17
CA MET A 1 1.30 -64.12 31.89
C MET A 1 2.65 -63.68 31.31
N MET A 2 3.63 -64.57 31.15
CA MET A 2 4.99 -64.22 30.69
C MET A 2 5.08 -63.62 29.27
N ILE A 3 4.27 -64.12 28.32
CA ILE A 3 4.24 -63.63 26.93
C ILE A 3 3.65 -62.21 26.83
N GLN A 4 2.62 -61.89 27.61
CA GLN A 4 2.01 -60.55 27.63
C GLN A 4 2.95 -59.50 28.19
N VAL A 5 3.74 -59.84 29.22
CA VAL A 5 4.77 -58.95 29.78
C VAL A 5 5.87 -58.68 28.77
N MET A 6 6.30 -59.70 28.01
CA MET A 6 7.33 -59.57 26.99
C MET A 6 6.88 -58.71 25.80
N VAL A 7 5.63 -58.88 25.34
CA VAL A 7 5.03 -58.03 24.30
C VAL A 7 4.90 -56.59 24.79
N CYS A 8 4.47 -56.36 26.04
CA CYS A 8 4.44 -55.02 26.63
C CYS A 8 5.83 -54.38 26.67
N LEU A 9 6.85 -55.12 27.10
CA LEU A 9 8.23 -54.62 27.16
C LEU A 9 8.78 -54.24 25.78
N ILE A 10 8.53 -55.07 24.76
CA ILE A 10 8.95 -54.81 23.38
C ILE A 10 8.19 -53.59 22.81
N THR A 11 6.90 -53.47 23.11
CA THR A 11 6.08 -52.33 22.65
C THR A 11 6.53 -51.02 23.32
N ILE A 12 6.84 -51.05 24.62
CA ILE A 12 7.40 -49.92 25.35
C ILE A 12 8.78 -49.58 24.81
N LEU A 13 9.64 -50.57 24.57
CA LEU A 13 10.99 -50.36 24.04
C LEU A 13 10.92 -49.71 22.64
N VAL A 14 10.08 -50.23 21.74
CA VAL A 14 9.84 -49.66 20.39
C VAL A 14 9.25 -48.25 20.48
N CYS A 15 8.27 -48.00 21.35
CA CYS A 15 7.76 -46.65 21.60
C CYS A 15 8.83 -45.70 22.15
N THR A 16 9.75 -46.18 22.99
CA THR A 16 10.83 -45.33 23.55
C THR A 16 11.93 -45.00 22.56
N VAL A 17 12.25 -45.87 21.60
CA VAL A 17 13.19 -45.51 20.51
C VAL A 17 12.58 -44.51 19.53
N ASP A 18 11.27 -44.56 19.28
CA ASP A 18 10.58 -43.54 18.47
C ASP A 18 10.50 -42.18 19.19
N LEU A 19 10.31 -42.18 20.51
CA LEU A 19 10.29 -40.97 21.35
C LEU A 19 11.66 -40.29 21.44
N LEU A 20 12.76 -41.05 21.39
CA LEU A 20 14.13 -40.52 21.43
C LEU A 20 14.66 -40.10 20.04
N ALA A 21 14.02 -40.53 18.95
CA ALA A 21 14.45 -40.26 17.58
C ALA A 21 13.96 -38.92 17.00
N GLN A 22 13.20 -38.11 17.75
CA GLN A 22 12.50 -36.93 17.23
C GLN A 22 12.73 -35.64 18.02
N ALA A 23 13.76 -35.58 18.87
CA ALA A 23 14.18 -34.32 19.47
C ALA A 23 15.05 -33.54 18.47
N GLY A 24 14.50 -32.46 17.90
CA GLY A 24 15.25 -31.54 17.06
C GLY A 24 16.46 -30.97 17.80
N LYS A 25 17.60 -30.84 17.11
CA LYS A 25 18.84 -30.32 17.69
C LYS A 25 19.05 -28.86 17.30
N THR A 26 19.86 -28.16 18.11
CA THR A 26 20.32 -26.80 17.80
C THR A 26 21.69 -26.85 17.15
N ASN A 27 21.80 -26.37 15.91
CA ASN A 27 23.05 -26.29 15.16
C ASN A 27 23.53 -24.84 15.06
N GLN A 28 24.84 -24.62 15.16
CA GLN A 28 25.42 -23.28 14.93
C GLN A 28 25.33 -22.89 13.45
N VAL A 29 25.55 -23.86 12.56
CA VAL A 29 25.65 -23.66 11.11
C VAL A 29 24.93 -24.80 10.39
N HIS A 30 24.08 -24.48 9.42
CA HIS A 30 23.38 -25.42 8.53
C HIS A 30 23.64 -25.06 7.07
N VAL A 31 24.46 -25.88 6.39
CA VAL A 31 24.80 -25.66 4.99
C VAL A 31 24.23 -26.77 4.13
N GLY A 32 23.70 -26.45 2.95
CA GLY A 32 23.14 -27.44 2.05
C GLY A 32 23.02 -27.00 0.60
N ILE A 33 22.73 -27.96 -0.28
CA ILE A 33 22.38 -27.67 -1.67
C ILE A 33 20.87 -27.54 -1.79
N ILE A 34 20.17 -28.59 -1.39
CA ILE A 34 18.71 -28.71 -1.41
C ILE A 34 18.32 -29.68 -0.32
N TYR A 35 17.21 -29.46 0.39
CA TYR A 35 16.72 -30.48 1.32
C TYR A 35 16.44 -31.82 0.60
N PRO A 36 16.85 -32.99 1.16
CA PRO A 36 17.55 -33.19 2.43
C PRO A 36 19.10 -33.20 2.34
N LEU A 37 19.69 -32.92 1.18
CA LEU A 37 21.14 -32.84 0.96
C LEU A 37 21.75 -31.58 1.63
N SER A 38 21.98 -31.69 2.94
CA SER A 38 22.52 -30.65 3.82
C SER A 38 23.21 -31.25 5.06
N THR A 39 23.93 -30.45 5.85
CA THR A 39 24.56 -30.87 7.11
C THR A 39 23.57 -31.41 8.16
N ASN A 40 22.28 -31.06 8.03
CA ASN A 40 21.21 -31.54 8.93
C ASN A 40 20.41 -32.69 8.32
N GLY A 41 20.68 -33.11 7.09
CA GLY A 41 20.01 -34.26 6.48
C GLY A 41 18.47 -34.18 6.50
N LYS A 42 17.84 -35.29 6.87
CA LYS A 42 16.38 -35.42 7.02
C LYS A 42 15.83 -34.77 8.31
N THR A 43 16.67 -34.54 9.32
CA THR A 43 16.23 -33.94 10.60
C THR A 43 16.07 -32.43 10.50
N ALA A 44 16.52 -31.81 9.39
CA ALA A 44 16.39 -30.39 9.14
C ALA A 44 14.96 -29.85 9.41
N LEU A 45 13.92 -30.63 9.11
CA LEU A 45 12.52 -30.26 9.35
C LEU A 45 12.15 -29.96 10.81
N VAL A 46 12.92 -30.46 11.77
CA VAL A 46 12.71 -30.31 13.22
C VAL A 46 13.85 -29.58 13.92
N ASP A 47 14.94 -29.29 13.20
CA ASP A 47 16.16 -28.69 13.76
C ASP A 47 16.09 -27.15 13.82
N THR A 48 16.78 -26.59 14.81
CA THR A 48 16.97 -25.15 14.99
C THR A 48 18.39 -24.78 14.56
N ASN A 49 18.55 -23.66 13.85
CA ASN A 49 19.85 -23.20 13.37
C ASN A 49 20.08 -21.74 13.76
N ARG A 50 21.34 -21.37 14.07
CA ARG A 50 21.70 -19.95 14.18
C ARG A 50 21.97 -19.32 12.82
N PHE A 51 22.73 -20.01 11.98
CA PHE A 51 23.06 -19.58 10.62
C PHE A 51 22.79 -20.69 9.62
N SER A 52 22.12 -20.36 8.52
CA SER A 52 21.81 -21.29 7.45
C SER A 52 22.15 -20.73 6.08
N LEU A 53 22.84 -21.51 5.25
CA LEU A 53 23.22 -21.15 3.89
C LEU A 53 22.91 -22.31 2.92
N HIS A 54 22.02 -22.08 1.97
CA HIS A 54 21.61 -23.10 1.00
C HIS A 54 21.74 -22.63 -0.45
N LEU A 55 22.27 -23.48 -1.33
CA LEU A 55 22.44 -23.14 -2.74
C LEU A 55 21.08 -23.01 -3.47
N ILE A 56 20.15 -23.93 -3.23
CA ILE A 56 18.83 -23.97 -3.88
C ILE A 56 17.75 -23.76 -2.82
N SER A 57 17.57 -24.74 -1.93
CA SER A 57 16.49 -24.67 -0.92
C SER A 57 16.93 -25.15 0.45
N GLY A 58 16.68 -24.30 1.45
CA GLY A 58 16.90 -24.58 2.86
C GLY A 58 15.60 -24.84 3.58
N VAL A 59 15.57 -25.88 4.42
CA VAL A 59 14.40 -26.22 5.24
C VAL A 59 14.82 -26.34 6.70
N SER A 60 14.14 -25.65 7.59
CA SER A 60 14.39 -25.71 9.03
C SER A 60 13.11 -25.58 9.87
N GLN A 61 13.17 -25.95 11.14
CA GLN A 61 12.11 -25.63 12.09
C GLN A 61 12.24 -24.20 12.62
N GLN A 62 13.46 -23.75 12.90
CA GLN A 62 13.72 -22.41 13.41
C GLN A 62 15.09 -21.88 12.96
N GLU A 63 15.14 -20.57 12.70
CA GLU A 63 16.36 -19.81 12.41
C GLU A 63 16.51 -18.70 13.45
N ASP A 64 17.61 -18.65 14.20
CA ASP A 64 17.80 -17.71 15.30
C ASP A 64 18.49 -16.40 14.89
N ALA A 65 19.23 -16.38 13.77
CA ALA A 65 19.92 -15.18 13.33
C ALA A 65 19.91 -14.93 11.82
N CYS A 66 20.23 -15.93 10.99
CA CYS A 66 20.37 -15.68 9.55
C CYS A 66 20.07 -16.92 8.70
N LEU A 67 19.23 -16.73 7.68
CA LEU A 67 18.98 -17.70 6.62
C LEU A 67 19.26 -17.05 5.26
N ILE A 68 20.10 -17.68 4.44
CA ILE A 68 20.36 -17.27 3.06
C ILE A 68 20.13 -18.47 2.15
N THR A 69 19.28 -18.31 1.14
CA THR A 69 18.96 -19.37 0.17
C THR A 69 19.00 -18.85 -1.26
N GLY A 70 19.53 -19.64 -2.19
CA GLY A 70 19.58 -19.22 -3.60
C GLY A 70 18.21 -19.20 -4.29
N VAL A 71 17.28 -20.09 -3.91
CA VAL A 71 15.91 -20.10 -4.46
C VAL A 71 14.86 -19.96 -3.37
N SER A 72 14.76 -20.92 -2.44
CA SER A 72 13.66 -20.94 -1.46
C SER A 72 14.08 -21.29 -0.04
N GLY A 73 13.73 -20.41 0.91
CA GLY A 73 13.89 -20.62 2.34
C GLY A 73 12.57 -21.03 2.98
N ILE A 74 12.52 -22.21 3.62
CA ILE A 74 11.33 -22.74 4.27
C ILE A 74 11.61 -22.91 5.76
N VAL A 75 11.01 -22.05 6.60
CA VAL A 75 11.12 -22.12 8.07
C VAL A 75 9.76 -22.48 8.64
N LYS A 76 9.59 -23.73 9.07
CA LYS A 76 8.30 -24.25 9.54
C LYS A 76 7.79 -23.56 10.80
N GLY A 77 8.69 -23.09 11.65
CA GLY A 77 8.39 -22.35 12.88
C GLY A 77 8.78 -20.90 12.77
N LYS A 78 9.88 -20.51 13.41
CA LYS A 78 10.22 -19.11 13.65
C LYS A 78 11.53 -18.74 12.96
N ALA A 79 11.56 -17.57 12.32
CA ALA A 79 12.79 -16.99 11.81
C ALA A 79 13.06 -15.67 12.53
N TYR A 80 14.23 -15.54 13.12
CA TYR A 80 14.73 -14.36 13.81
C TYR A 80 15.93 -13.79 13.05
N GLY A 81 16.06 -12.46 13.04
CA GLY A 81 17.17 -11.78 12.37
C GLY A 81 16.91 -11.58 10.88
N VAL A 82 17.72 -12.19 10.01
CA VAL A 82 17.69 -11.94 8.56
C VAL A 82 17.31 -13.21 7.80
N ALA A 83 16.34 -13.12 6.88
CA ALA A 83 16.01 -14.19 5.96
C ALA A 83 16.05 -13.67 4.52
N ILE A 84 16.94 -14.24 3.70
CA ILE A 84 17.16 -13.85 2.30
C ILE A 84 16.93 -15.07 1.42
N ALA A 85 16.09 -14.90 0.38
CA ALA A 85 15.87 -15.90 -0.64
C ALA A 85 15.92 -15.29 -2.03
N GLY A 86 16.59 -15.96 -2.97
CA GLY A 86 16.62 -15.49 -4.37
C GLY A 86 15.23 -15.46 -5.02
N VAL A 87 14.31 -16.33 -4.62
CA VAL A 87 12.93 -16.33 -5.12
C VAL A 87 11.91 -16.15 -4.00
N SER A 88 11.89 -17.03 -2.99
CA SER A 88 10.80 -17.04 -2.00
C SER A 88 11.21 -17.44 -0.58
N ASN A 89 10.63 -16.75 0.41
CA ASN A 89 10.64 -17.19 1.80
C ASN A 89 9.24 -17.69 2.20
N HIS A 90 9.18 -18.85 2.85
CA HIS A 90 7.97 -19.45 3.43
C HIS A 90 8.19 -19.69 4.92
N ILE A 91 7.67 -18.79 5.75
CA ILE A 91 7.96 -18.77 7.20
C ILE A 91 6.64 -18.77 7.97
N THR A 92 6.56 -19.42 9.12
CA THR A 92 5.35 -19.31 9.96
C THR A 92 5.32 -17.99 10.73
N TYR A 93 6.38 -17.69 11.48
CA TYR A 93 6.56 -16.43 12.20
C TYR A 93 7.93 -15.83 11.91
N ALA A 94 7.98 -14.53 11.59
CA ALA A 94 9.24 -13.83 11.32
C ALA A 94 9.44 -12.61 12.22
N LYS A 95 10.64 -12.43 12.76
CA LYS A 95 11.05 -11.22 13.47
C LYS A 95 12.41 -10.74 13.00
N GLY A 96 12.43 -9.64 12.24
CA GLY A 96 13.62 -9.02 11.68
C GLY A 96 13.41 -8.63 10.21
N THR A 97 14.39 -8.87 9.35
CA THR A 97 14.36 -8.49 7.93
C THR A 97 14.15 -9.72 7.05
N GLN A 98 13.16 -9.67 6.16
CA GLN A 98 12.88 -10.70 5.16
C GLN A 98 13.03 -10.08 3.77
N VAL A 99 13.90 -10.66 2.94
CA VAL A 99 14.12 -10.24 1.56
C VAL A 99 13.91 -11.44 0.64
N ALA A 100 13.06 -11.27 -0.35
CA ALA A 100 12.83 -12.28 -1.38
C ALA A 100 12.85 -11.64 -2.77
N GLY A 101 13.45 -12.31 -3.76
CA GLY A 101 13.40 -11.83 -5.13
C GLY A 101 11.97 -11.71 -5.68
N MET A 102 11.04 -12.57 -5.23
CA MET A 102 9.64 -12.54 -5.65
C MET A 102 8.65 -12.49 -4.49
N LEU A 103 8.75 -13.39 -3.51
CA LEU A 103 7.68 -13.62 -2.54
C LEU A 103 8.18 -13.81 -1.11
N ASN A 104 7.69 -13.01 -0.16
CA ASN A 104 7.68 -13.40 1.25
C ASN A 104 6.27 -13.87 1.62
N HIS A 105 6.14 -15.12 2.07
CA HIS A 105 4.90 -15.68 2.58
C HIS A 105 5.05 -16.06 4.06
N ILE A 106 4.44 -15.26 4.92
CA ILE A 106 4.40 -15.43 6.37
C ILE A 106 3.03 -15.94 6.79
N LYS A 107 2.94 -17.18 7.29
CA LYS A 107 1.63 -17.80 7.60
C LYS A 107 0.91 -17.14 8.77
N ASP A 108 1.64 -16.73 9.79
CA ASP A 108 1.08 -16.16 11.01
C ASP A 108 1.38 -14.65 11.07
N SER A 109 2.49 -14.25 11.67
CA SER A 109 2.81 -12.84 11.90
C SER A 109 4.27 -12.52 11.61
N ALA A 110 4.51 -11.28 11.21
CA ALA A 110 5.82 -10.73 10.95
C ALA A 110 6.05 -9.45 11.76
N GLN A 111 7.26 -9.28 12.30
CA GLN A 111 7.70 -8.05 12.94
C GLN A 111 9.02 -7.58 12.29
N GLY A 112 9.05 -6.37 11.75
CA GLY A 112 10.24 -5.79 11.12
C GLY A 112 10.00 -5.39 9.67
N LEU A 113 10.94 -5.73 8.78
CA LEU A 113 10.96 -5.28 7.39
C LEU A 113 10.76 -6.47 6.44
N GLN A 114 9.78 -6.40 5.56
CA GLN A 114 9.57 -7.36 4.47
C GLN A 114 9.75 -6.66 3.13
N ILE A 115 10.67 -7.14 2.30
CA ILE A 115 10.91 -6.65 0.94
C ILE A 115 10.78 -7.82 -0.03
N ALA A 116 9.94 -7.65 -1.04
CA ALA A 116 9.75 -8.63 -2.09
C ALA A 116 9.64 -7.98 -3.47
N GLY A 117 10.22 -8.60 -4.51
CA GLY A 117 10.08 -8.08 -5.86
C GLY A 117 8.63 -8.10 -6.36
N LEU A 118 7.81 -9.08 -5.97
CA LEU A 118 6.40 -9.14 -6.37
C LEU A 118 5.44 -8.95 -5.19
N ALA A 119 5.55 -9.78 -4.15
CA ALA A 119 4.54 -9.79 -3.10
C ALA A 119 5.04 -10.11 -1.69
N ASN A 120 4.44 -9.43 -0.70
CA ASN A 120 4.50 -9.86 0.70
C ASN A 120 3.10 -10.27 1.16
N LEU A 121 2.97 -11.50 1.65
CA LEU A 121 1.72 -12.06 2.14
C LEU A 121 1.89 -12.44 3.62
N THR A 122 1.19 -11.78 4.53
CA THR A 122 1.20 -12.09 5.97
C THR A 122 -0.21 -12.45 6.43
N GLY A 123 -0.38 -13.60 7.08
CA GLY A 123 -1.71 -14.12 7.42
C GLY A 123 -2.47 -13.28 8.46
N LYS A 124 -1.79 -12.78 9.50
CA LYS A 124 -2.39 -12.02 10.60
C LYS A 124 -1.82 -10.62 10.73
N GLU A 125 -0.64 -10.48 11.32
CA GLU A 125 -0.10 -9.16 11.68
C GLU A 125 1.28 -8.93 11.04
N ALA A 126 1.46 -7.78 10.38
CA ALA A 126 2.73 -7.29 9.86
C ALA A 126 3.13 -6.00 10.62
N LYS A 127 3.76 -6.15 11.78
CA LYS A 127 4.24 -5.02 12.60
C LYS A 127 5.55 -4.48 12.04
N GLY A 128 5.46 -3.43 11.25
CA GLY A 128 6.61 -2.78 10.61
C GLY A 128 6.29 -2.38 9.17
N VAL A 129 7.22 -2.59 8.26
CA VAL A 129 7.11 -2.11 6.87
C VAL A 129 7.09 -3.29 5.90
N GLN A 130 6.09 -3.33 5.02
CA GLN A 130 6.08 -4.22 3.85
C GLN A 130 6.29 -3.41 2.58
N ILE A 131 7.26 -3.81 1.75
CA ILE A 131 7.56 -3.19 0.46
C ILE A 131 7.51 -4.28 -0.61
N ALA A 132 6.65 -4.09 -1.60
CA ALA A 132 6.50 -5.03 -2.72
C ALA A 132 6.44 -4.31 -4.06
N GLY A 133 6.98 -4.90 -5.12
CA GLY A 133 6.84 -4.34 -6.46
C GLY A 133 5.40 -4.36 -6.98
N VAL A 134 4.56 -5.29 -6.51
CA VAL A 134 3.19 -5.43 -7.02
C VAL A 134 2.14 -5.41 -5.92
N ILE A 135 2.21 -6.33 -4.94
CA ILE A 135 1.13 -6.54 -3.96
C ILE A 135 1.65 -6.70 -2.53
N ASN A 136 1.07 -5.99 -1.56
CA ASN A 136 1.14 -6.40 -0.15
C ASN A 136 -0.23 -6.84 0.36
N LYS A 137 -0.25 -7.90 1.17
CA LYS A 137 -1.44 -8.35 1.88
C LYS A 137 -1.12 -8.69 3.34
N ALA A 138 -1.89 -8.14 4.26
CA ALA A 138 -1.83 -8.47 5.69
C ALA A 138 -3.23 -8.39 6.34
N GLY A 139 -3.38 -8.90 7.56
CA GLY A 139 -4.51 -8.55 8.41
C GLY A 139 -4.30 -7.15 8.98
N ASP A 140 -3.49 -7.04 10.02
CA ASP A 140 -3.12 -5.73 10.60
C ASP A 140 -1.70 -5.36 10.19
N VAL A 141 -1.48 -4.10 9.82
CA VAL A 141 -0.16 -3.63 9.34
C VAL A 141 0.15 -2.22 9.84
N THR A 142 1.44 -1.93 10.04
CA THR A 142 1.85 -0.54 10.31
C THR A 142 1.97 0.24 9.01
N THR A 143 2.85 -0.18 8.10
CA THR A 143 3.06 0.51 6.80
C THR A 143 3.14 -0.49 5.66
N GLN A 144 2.47 -0.19 4.55
CA GLN A 144 2.58 -0.95 3.30
C GLN A 144 2.89 -0.03 2.13
N VAL A 145 3.82 -0.45 1.28
CA VAL A 145 4.18 0.22 0.03
C VAL A 145 4.20 -0.82 -1.07
N ALA A 146 3.29 -0.70 -2.05
CA ALA A 146 3.20 -1.58 -3.20
C ALA A 146 3.19 -0.79 -4.49
N GLY A 147 3.75 -1.35 -5.57
CA GLY A 147 3.66 -0.72 -6.88
C GLY A 147 2.22 -0.63 -7.38
N LEU A 148 1.38 -1.64 -7.15
CA LEU A 148 0.00 -1.66 -7.67
C LEU A 148 -1.07 -1.69 -6.57
N VAL A 149 -1.01 -2.65 -5.66
CA VAL A 149 -2.13 -2.95 -4.75
C VAL A 149 -1.68 -3.23 -3.32
N ASN A 150 -2.34 -2.60 -2.34
CA ASN A 150 -2.26 -3.03 -0.95
C ASN A 150 -3.63 -3.50 -0.43
N VAL A 151 -3.60 -4.57 0.36
CA VAL A 151 -4.78 -5.10 1.06
C VAL A 151 -4.45 -5.29 2.53
N ALA A 152 -5.25 -4.68 3.40
CA ALA A 152 -5.19 -4.86 4.84
C ALA A 152 -6.59 -4.98 5.44
N LYS A 153 -6.71 -5.41 6.69
CA LYS A 153 -7.87 -5.11 7.54
C LYS A 153 -7.67 -3.76 8.19
N ARG A 154 -6.61 -3.59 8.98
CA ARG A 154 -6.30 -2.32 9.66
C ARG A 154 -4.88 -1.85 9.36
N VAL A 155 -4.75 -0.59 8.98
CA VAL A 155 -3.47 0.09 8.76
C VAL A 155 -3.30 1.16 9.84
N LYS A 156 -2.23 1.05 10.63
CA LYS A 156 -1.93 2.04 11.70
C LYS A 156 -1.12 3.24 11.22
N GLY A 157 -0.44 3.11 10.08
CA GLY A 157 0.40 4.13 9.48
C GLY A 157 -0.07 4.44 8.06
N VAL A 158 0.87 4.42 7.11
CA VAL A 158 0.63 4.82 5.72
C VAL A 158 0.45 3.60 4.82
N GLN A 159 -0.49 3.69 3.87
CA GLN A 159 -0.71 2.67 2.85
C GLN A 159 -0.51 3.28 1.46
N VAL A 160 0.59 2.97 0.77
CA VAL A 160 0.92 3.57 -0.54
C VAL A 160 0.84 2.52 -1.64
N ALA A 161 -0.05 2.74 -2.61
CA ALA A 161 -0.21 1.90 -3.79
C ALA A 161 -0.27 2.78 -5.04
N GLY A 162 0.36 2.35 -6.13
CA GLY A 162 0.24 3.07 -7.40
C GLY A 162 -1.17 3.07 -7.97
N LEU A 163 -1.98 2.04 -7.68
CA LEU A 163 -3.36 1.95 -8.17
C LEU A 163 -4.38 1.91 -7.04
N ILE A 164 -4.38 0.84 -6.22
CA ILE A 164 -5.51 0.54 -5.33
C ILE A 164 -5.05 0.23 -3.91
N ASN A 165 -5.64 0.91 -2.93
CA ASN A 165 -5.60 0.51 -1.53
C ASN A 165 -6.97 -0.02 -1.09
N VAL A 166 -6.97 -1.15 -0.37
CA VAL A 166 -8.18 -1.72 0.25
C VAL A 166 -7.92 -1.96 1.73
N ALA A 167 -8.77 -1.41 2.61
CA ALA A 167 -8.75 -1.71 4.03
C ALA A 167 -10.12 -1.58 4.70
N GLU A 168 -10.27 -2.19 5.89
CA GLU A 168 -11.39 -1.85 6.77
C GLU A 168 -11.13 -0.48 7.41
N ALA A 169 -9.93 -0.25 7.94
CA ALA A 169 -9.52 1.02 8.54
C ALA A 169 -8.11 1.42 8.07
N SER A 170 -7.97 2.69 7.64
CA SER A 170 -6.70 3.31 7.28
C SER A 170 -6.89 4.83 7.30
N ASP A 171 -6.03 5.57 7.99
CA ASP A 171 -6.14 7.03 8.05
C ASP A 171 -5.40 7.70 6.88
N TYR A 172 -4.31 7.09 6.40
CA TYR A 172 -3.40 7.65 5.40
C TYR A 172 -3.22 6.73 4.17
N PRO A 173 -4.29 6.42 3.42
CA PRO A 173 -4.16 5.71 2.15
C PRO A 173 -3.77 6.67 1.01
N ILE A 174 -2.78 6.28 0.22
CA ILE A 174 -2.28 7.04 -0.93
C ILE A 174 -2.29 6.10 -2.13
N GLY A 175 -3.18 6.37 -3.07
CA GLY A 175 -3.35 5.63 -4.31
C GLY A 175 -4.44 6.26 -5.17
N ILE A 176 -4.54 5.84 -6.43
CA ILE A 176 -5.56 6.34 -7.37
C ILE A 176 -6.97 6.06 -6.82
N LEU A 177 -7.19 4.86 -6.27
CA LEU A 177 -8.43 4.44 -5.65
C LEU A 177 -8.14 3.90 -4.25
N ASN A 178 -8.88 4.39 -3.25
CA ASN A 178 -8.69 3.99 -1.85
C ASN A 178 -10.03 3.54 -1.27
N PHE A 179 -10.28 2.24 -1.23
CA PHE A 179 -11.49 1.65 -0.69
C PHE A 179 -11.31 1.32 0.79
N ILE A 180 -11.63 2.29 1.64
CA ILE A 180 -11.53 2.17 3.10
C ILE A 180 -12.93 2.11 3.69
N LYS A 181 -13.28 1.00 4.35
CA LYS A 181 -14.65 0.78 4.86
C LYS A 181 -15.09 1.77 5.94
N GLU A 182 -14.18 2.11 6.86
CA GLU A 182 -14.40 3.09 7.92
C GLU A 182 -14.10 4.53 7.46
N GLY A 183 -13.60 4.71 6.24
CA GLY A 183 -13.30 6.01 5.66
C GLY A 183 -14.50 6.61 4.92
N GLU A 184 -14.21 7.42 3.91
CA GLU A 184 -15.24 8.12 3.14
C GLU A 184 -15.13 7.83 1.64
N LEU A 185 -16.29 7.64 1.04
CA LEU A 185 -16.47 7.51 -0.40
C LEU A 185 -17.57 8.48 -0.81
N GLN A 186 -17.22 9.44 -1.68
CA GLN A 186 -18.09 10.56 -2.02
C GLN A 186 -18.11 10.80 -3.52
N LEU A 187 -19.30 11.12 -4.02
CA LEU A 187 -19.51 11.65 -5.36
C LEU A 187 -19.94 13.10 -5.25
N GLY A 188 -19.32 13.99 -6.00
CA GLY A 188 -19.64 15.41 -5.94
C GLY A 188 -19.60 16.10 -7.28
N VAL A 189 -20.32 17.21 -7.37
CA VAL A 189 -20.25 18.13 -8.51
C VAL A 189 -19.61 19.41 -8.03
N THR A 190 -18.61 19.89 -8.77
CA THR A 190 -17.94 21.16 -8.49
C THR A 190 -18.11 22.13 -9.64
N LEU A 191 -18.04 23.42 -9.29
CA LEU A 191 -18.01 24.55 -10.22
C LEU A 191 -16.90 25.50 -9.76
N ASP A 192 -16.07 25.95 -10.70
CA ASP A 192 -15.00 26.92 -10.43
C ASP A 192 -15.18 28.23 -11.19
N GLU A 193 -14.38 29.24 -10.83
CA GLU A 193 -14.40 30.57 -11.45
C GLU A 193 -14.06 30.55 -12.95
N ALA A 194 -13.31 29.54 -13.39
CA ALA A 194 -12.95 29.32 -14.79
C ALA A 194 -14.11 28.74 -15.62
N GLY A 195 -15.28 28.51 -15.02
CA GLY A 195 -16.44 27.94 -15.71
C GLY A 195 -16.33 26.44 -15.94
N SER A 196 -15.46 25.77 -15.19
CA SER A 196 -15.31 24.31 -15.20
C SER A 196 -16.36 23.69 -14.30
N SER A 197 -17.06 22.67 -14.80
CA SER A 197 -17.86 21.78 -13.97
C SER A 197 -17.26 20.39 -13.96
N LEU A 198 -17.01 19.83 -12.78
CA LEU A 198 -16.45 18.49 -12.65
C LEU A 198 -17.39 17.58 -11.85
N LEU A 199 -17.58 16.37 -12.35
CA LEU A 199 -18.00 15.24 -11.55
C LEU A 199 -16.76 14.66 -10.88
N THR A 200 -16.77 14.64 -9.55
CA THR A 200 -15.63 14.26 -8.72
C THR A 200 -15.97 13.05 -7.87
N PHE A 201 -15.01 12.14 -7.76
CA PHE A 201 -15.01 10.98 -6.90
C PHE A 201 -13.90 11.17 -5.87
N ARG A 202 -14.27 11.25 -4.59
CA ARG A 202 -13.34 11.28 -3.46
C ARG A 202 -13.41 9.96 -2.72
N SER A 203 -12.27 9.34 -2.48
CA SER A 203 -12.19 8.01 -1.86
C SER A 203 -10.96 7.93 -0.98
N GLY A 204 -11.15 7.63 0.30
CA GLY A 204 -10.07 7.72 1.28
C GLY A 204 -10.39 7.23 2.68
N GLY A 205 -9.43 7.48 3.56
CA GLY A 205 -9.51 7.22 4.98
C GLY A 205 -10.13 8.37 5.77
N ASN A 206 -9.96 8.33 7.10
CA ASN A 206 -10.47 9.38 7.98
C ASN A 206 -9.70 10.71 7.88
N VAL A 207 -8.46 10.68 7.39
CA VAL A 207 -7.59 11.86 7.30
C VAL A 207 -7.29 12.20 5.86
N LEU A 208 -6.69 11.27 5.09
CA LEU A 208 -6.35 11.49 3.68
C LEU A 208 -7.32 10.79 2.74
N TYR A 209 -7.58 11.44 1.61
CA TYR A 209 -8.36 10.89 0.52
C TYR A 209 -7.77 11.23 -0.85
N GLY A 210 -8.04 10.36 -1.82
CA GLY A 210 -7.74 10.61 -3.23
C GLY A 210 -8.91 11.30 -3.92
N ILE A 211 -8.61 12.06 -4.97
CA ILE A 211 -9.58 12.76 -5.80
C ILE A 211 -9.38 12.30 -7.25
N LEU A 212 -10.47 11.93 -7.90
CA LEU A 212 -10.55 11.76 -9.35
C LEU A 212 -11.72 12.58 -9.87
N GLY A 213 -11.53 13.28 -10.97
CA GLY A 213 -12.59 14.08 -11.56
C GLY A 213 -12.58 14.01 -13.06
N ILE A 214 -13.77 14.08 -13.65
CA ILE A 214 -13.96 14.36 -15.07
C ILE A 214 -14.88 15.56 -15.20
N GLY A 215 -14.64 16.41 -16.18
CA GLY A 215 -15.41 17.64 -16.28
C GLY A 215 -15.45 18.25 -17.65
N TYR A 216 -16.20 19.35 -17.70
CA TYR A 216 -16.44 20.13 -18.89
C TYR A 216 -16.22 21.61 -18.58
N ASN A 217 -15.47 22.32 -19.42
CA ASN A 217 -15.35 23.76 -19.36
C ASN A 217 -16.37 24.42 -20.31
N PHE A 218 -17.23 25.27 -19.76
CA PHE A 218 -18.30 25.94 -20.53
C PHE A 218 -17.87 27.28 -21.13
N LYS A 219 -16.73 27.84 -20.72
CA LYS A 219 -16.27 29.17 -21.16
C LYS A 219 -15.26 29.09 -22.29
N HIS A 220 -14.43 28.06 -22.32
CA HIS A 220 -13.31 27.91 -23.25
C HIS A 220 -13.43 26.57 -24.00
N GLU A 221 -13.62 26.64 -25.32
CA GLU A 221 -13.80 25.45 -26.16
C GLU A 221 -12.48 24.68 -26.36
N GLU A 222 -11.36 25.37 -26.24
CA GLU A 222 -10.00 24.86 -26.42
C GLU A 222 -9.55 24.01 -25.21
N ALA A 223 -10.18 24.21 -24.06
CA ALA A 223 -9.95 23.47 -22.81
C ALA A 223 -11.22 22.72 -22.34
N ARG A 224 -12.03 22.27 -23.30
CA ARG A 224 -13.39 21.76 -23.07
C ARG A 224 -13.46 20.55 -22.15
N TYR A 225 -12.61 19.53 -22.33
CA TYR A 225 -12.65 18.31 -21.53
C TYR A 225 -11.61 18.35 -20.43
N ILE A 226 -11.98 17.94 -19.22
CA ILE A 226 -11.12 18.02 -18.03
C ILE A 226 -10.98 16.64 -17.42
N LEU A 227 -9.74 16.24 -17.12
CA LEU A 227 -9.41 15.11 -16.27
C LEU A 227 -8.63 15.63 -15.05
N GLU A 228 -9.11 15.29 -13.85
CA GLU A 228 -8.53 15.72 -12.58
C GLU A 228 -8.08 14.53 -11.75
N GLY A 229 -6.89 14.65 -11.15
CA GLY A 229 -6.38 13.75 -10.13
C GLY A 229 -5.79 14.54 -8.98
N GLY A 230 -5.96 14.09 -7.75
CA GLY A 230 -5.48 14.84 -6.60
C GLY A 230 -5.48 14.07 -5.29
N ILE A 231 -5.02 14.75 -4.25
CA ILE A 231 -5.04 14.28 -2.87
C ILE A 231 -5.66 15.37 -1.99
N GLY A 232 -6.42 14.95 -0.99
CA GLY A 232 -7.02 15.83 -0.01
C GLY A 232 -6.82 15.35 1.42
N ALA A 233 -6.96 16.28 2.35
CA ALA A 233 -6.84 16.04 3.78
C ALA A 233 -7.99 16.72 4.53
N HIS A 234 -8.64 15.97 5.43
CA HIS A 234 -9.56 16.52 6.41
C HIS A 234 -8.75 17.18 7.54
N LEU A 235 -8.75 18.51 7.60
CA LEU A 235 -8.05 19.27 8.64
C LEU A 235 -8.88 19.36 9.92
N ILE A 236 -10.19 19.58 9.76
CA ILE A 236 -11.15 19.66 10.86
C ILE A 236 -12.40 18.92 10.42
N ALA A 237 -12.84 17.95 11.23
CA ALA A 237 -14.08 17.20 10.99
C ALA A 237 -14.96 17.24 12.24
N GLN A 238 -15.83 18.24 12.32
CA GLN A 238 -16.90 18.29 13.31
C GLN A 238 -18.21 17.76 12.69
N LYS A 239 -19.24 17.50 13.52
CA LYS A 239 -20.49 16.86 13.06
C LYS A 239 -21.16 17.58 11.88
N ALA A 240 -21.17 18.91 11.90
CA ALA A 240 -21.82 19.75 10.89
C ALA A 240 -20.85 20.55 10.01
N PHE A 241 -19.62 20.81 10.49
CA PHE A 241 -18.64 21.65 9.81
C PHE A 241 -17.36 20.89 9.51
N ARG A 242 -16.82 21.12 8.31
CA ARG A 242 -15.57 20.53 7.85
C ARG A 242 -14.64 21.57 7.26
N LEU A 243 -13.35 21.37 7.48
CA LEU A 243 -12.30 22.11 6.80
C LEU A 243 -11.40 21.10 6.10
N ASN A 244 -11.27 21.22 4.78
CA ASN A 244 -10.45 20.35 3.96
C ASN A 244 -9.37 21.16 3.23
N ALA A 245 -8.23 20.54 3.00
CA ALA A 245 -7.22 21.04 2.07
C ALA A 245 -7.05 20.04 0.93
N GLU A 246 -7.06 20.50 -0.31
CA GLU A 246 -6.87 19.66 -1.49
C GLU A 246 -5.72 20.17 -2.35
N LEU A 247 -4.95 19.24 -2.89
CA LEU A 247 -4.01 19.48 -3.99
C LEU A 247 -4.50 18.67 -5.20
N ALA A 248 -4.88 19.35 -6.26
CA ALA A 248 -5.42 18.74 -7.46
C ALA A 248 -4.64 19.17 -8.71
N SER A 249 -4.46 18.23 -9.63
CA SER A 249 -3.87 18.40 -10.94
C SER A 249 -4.95 18.13 -11.98
N ALA A 250 -5.25 19.11 -12.81
CA ALA A 250 -6.22 19.00 -13.90
C ALA A 250 -5.52 19.16 -15.26
N ALA A 251 -5.74 18.20 -16.16
CA ALA A 251 -5.40 18.29 -17.57
C ALA A 251 -6.66 18.64 -18.35
N MET A 252 -6.61 19.69 -19.17
CA MET A 252 -7.74 20.23 -19.89
C MET A 252 -7.42 20.29 -21.39
N THR A 253 -8.32 19.83 -22.26
CA THR A 253 -8.04 19.72 -23.70
C THR A 253 -9.32 19.72 -24.55
N SER A 254 -9.23 20.19 -25.79
CA SER A 254 -10.21 19.97 -26.85
C SER A 254 -9.92 18.72 -27.70
N PHE A 255 -8.76 18.08 -27.49
CA PHE A 255 -8.11 17.08 -28.35
C PHE A 255 -7.57 17.61 -29.69
N GLU A 256 -7.77 18.90 -29.98
CA GLU A 256 -7.34 19.54 -31.24
C GLU A 256 -6.26 20.60 -30.99
N ASP A 257 -6.42 21.42 -29.95
CA ASP A 257 -5.62 22.66 -29.73
C ASP A 257 -4.51 22.50 -28.69
N GLY A 258 -4.37 21.32 -28.07
CA GLY A 258 -3.34 21.02 -27.07
C GLY A 258 -3.87 20.74 -25.66
N VAL A 259 -2.96 20.69 -24.67
CA VAL A 259 -3.28 20.34 -23.28
C VAL A 259 -2.86 21.47 -22.32
N TYR A 260 -3.84 22.00 -21.61
CA TYR A 260 -3.66 22.97 -20.55
C TYR A 260 -3.60 22.25 -19.20
N ASN A 261 -2.55 22.53 -18.41
CA ASN A 261 -2.37 21.93 -17.10
C ASN A 261 -2.65 22.96 -16.00
N LYS A 262 -3.55 22.63 -15.08
CA LYS A 262 -3.87 23.45 -13.91
C LYS A 262 -3.57 22.69 -12.63
N GLN A 263 -2.66 23.20 -11.82
CA GLN A 263 -2.44 22.74 -10.46
C GLN A 263 -3.19 23.66 -9.50
N SER A 264 -3.99 23.08 -8.60
CA SER A 264 -4.85 23.82 -7.69
C SER A 264 -4.60 23.37 -6.25
N PHE A 265 -4.20 24.30 -5.40
CA PHE A 265 -4.35 24.15 -3.95
C PHE A 265 -5.69 24.75 -3.52
N ARG A 266 -6.50 24.00 -2.78
CA ARG A 266 -7.86 24.39 -2.38
C ARG A 266 -7.99 24.32 -0.87
N ALA A 267 -8.50 25.39 -0.26
CA ALA A 267 -8.90 25.37 1.14
C ALA A 267 -10.43 25.44 1.20
N LEU A 268 -11.08 24.36 1.63
CA LEU A 268 -12.52 24.19 1.50
C LEU A 268 -13.19 24.18 2.86
N ALA A 269 -14.20 25.03 3.03
CA ALA A 269 -15.13 24.98 4.16
C ALA A 269 -16.40 24.23 3.72
N GLY A 270 -16.70 23.15 4.41
CA GLY A 270 -17.85 22.28 4.16
C GLY A 270 -18.89 22.36 5.28
N TYR A 271 -20.17 22.34 4.89
CA TYR A 271 -21.30 22.27 5.81
C TYR A 271 -22.20 21.08 5.44
N ARG A 272 -22.38 20.16 6.39
CA ARG A 272 -23.24 18.99 6.23
C ARG A 272 -24.69 19.38 6.51
N VAL A 273 -25.47 19.53 5.46
CA VAL A 273 -26.87 19.96 5.52
C VAL A 273 -27.77 18.85 6.09
N VAL A 274 -27.57 17.63 5.59
CA VAL A 274 -28.23 16.41 6.09
C VAL A 274 -27.20 15.26 6.09
N PRO A 275 -27.44 14.17 6.84
CA PRO A 275 -26.59 12.99 6.75
C PRO A 275 -26.41 12.54 5.29
N GLY A 276 -25.17 12.45 4.84
CA GLY A 276 -24.83 12.06 3.47
C GLY A 276 -24.80 13.19 2.43
N LEU A 277 -25.19 14.44 2.75
CA LEU A 277 -25.10 15.58 1.83
C LEU A 277 -24.32 16.74 2.44
N GLU A 278 -23.29 17.19 1.74
CA GLU A 278 -22.44 18.30 2.15
C GLU A 278 -22.28 19.32 1.03
N LEU A 279 -22.41 20.60 1.38
CA LEU A 279 -22.10 21.73 0.53
C LEU A 279 -20.74 22.28 0.95
N PHE A 280 -19.89 22.62 0.00
CA PHE A 280 -18.61 23.23 0.31
C PHE A 280 -18.28 24.38 -0.63
N ALA A 281 -17.48 25.32 -0.13
CA ALA A 281 -16.91 26.38 -0.93
C ALA A 281 -15.56 26.81 -0.34
N GLY A 282 -14.73 27.43 -1.17
CA GLY A 282 -13.49 27.99 -0.67
C GLY A 282 -12.58 28.59 -1.74
N PRO A 283 -11.53 29.32 -1.31
CA PRO A 283 -10.53 29.86 -2.22
C PRO A 283 -9.67 28.76 -2.86
N THR A 284 -9.26 29.02 -4.09
CA THR A 284 -8.31 28.19 -4.83
C THR A 284 -7.08 29.01 -5.20
N PHE A 285 -5.90 28.41 -5.10
CA PHE A 285 -4.63 28.95 -5.57
C PHE A 285 -4.19 28.10 -6.73
N ASN A 286 -4.15 28.70 -7.91
CA ASN A 286 -4.00 27.96 -9.15
C ASN A 286 -2.71 28.35 -9.85
N HIS A 287 -2.07 27.35 -10.45
CA HIS A 287 -0.97 27.48 -11.38
C HIS A 287 -1.42 26.90 -12.72
N LEU A 288 -1.44 27.73 -13.75
CA LEU A 288 -1.83 27.35 -15.11
C LEU A 288 -0.59 27.34 -16.01
N LEU A 289 -0.43 26.24 -16.76
CA LEU A 289 0.67 26.02 -17.68
C LEU A 289 0.13 25.51 -19.01
N PHE A 290 0.54 26.14 -20.11
CA PHE A 290 0.19 25.75 -21.48
C PHE A 290 1.24 26.21 -22.48
N GLU A 291 1.22 25.70 -23.71
CA GLU A 291 2.20 26.05 -24.75
C GLU A 291 1.96 27.47 -25.28
N ALA A 292 3.02 28.18 -25.65
CA ALA A 292 2.93 29.61 -25.96
C ALA A 292 2.13 29.94 -27.23
N ASP A 293 1.94 28.97 -28.12
CA ASP A 293 1.14 29.07 -29.34
C ASP A 293 -0.35 28.76 -29.13
N GLN A 294 -0.73 28.24 -27.97
CA GLN A 294 -2.11 27.93 -27.62
C GLN A 294 -2.86 29.20 -27.19
N PRO A 295 -4.17 29.30 -27.51
CA PRO A 295 -4.97 30.45 -27.11
C PRO A 295 -5.08 30.55 -25.59
N ALA A 296 -5.05 31.78 -25.08
CA ALA A 296 -5.19 32.02 -23.64
C ALA A 296 -6.61 31.67 -23.17
N ILE A 297 -6.70 30.76 -22.20
CA ILE A 297 -7.98 30.33 -21.61
C ILE A 297 -8.35 31.12 -20.35
N ARG A 298 -7.75 32.31 -20.18
CA ARG A 298 -8.04 33.27 -19.11
C ARG A 298 -7.32 34.60 -19.37
N ASP A 299 -8.09 35.68 -19.36
CA ASP A 299 -7.63 37.03 -19.72
C ASP A 299 -7.36 37.98 -18.53
N ASP A 300 -7.71 37.61 -17.29
CA ASP A 300 -7.69 38.56 -16.16
C ASP A 300 -7.09 38.07 -14.83
N ARG A 301 -6.46 39.02 -14.13
CA ARG A 301 -6.04 38.99 -12.71
C ARG A 301 -5.10 37.84 -12.30
N TYR A 302 -4.05 37.62 -13.07
CA TYR A 302 -2.91 36.85 -12.58
C TYR A 302 -2.18 37.64 -11.49
N LEU A 303 -1.76 36.93 -10.43
CA LEU A 303 -0.81 37.45 -9.45
C LEU A 303 0.59 37.54 -10.04
N TRP A 304 0.91 36.60 -10.93
CA TRP A 304 2.18 36.51 -11.61
C TRP A 304 2.02 35.75 -12.93
N THR A 305 2.77 36.17 -13.95
CA THR A 305 2.83 35.51 -15.25
C THR A 305 4.27 35.45 -15.74
N HIS A 306 4.61 34.39 -16.43
CA HIS A 306 5.83 34.24 -17.22
C HIS A 306 5.48 33.75 -18.62
N ASN A 307 5.83 34.56 -19.60
CA ASN A 307 5.62 34.27 -21.02
C ASN A 307 6.99 33.89 -21.61
N GLY A 308 7.27 32.60 -21.64
CA GLY A 308 8.43 32.05 -22.31
C GLY A 308 8.21 31.98 -23.82
N LYS A 309 9.25 31.57 -24.56
CA LYS A 309 9.12 31.33 -26.01
C LYS A 309 8.27 30.11 -26.33
N ASP A 310 8.29 29.11 -25.45
CA ASP A 310 7.65 27.81 -25.69
C ASP A 310 6.44 27.56 -24.79
N TYR A 311 6.32 28.27 -23.65
CA TYR A 311 5.23 28.07 -22.69
C TYR A 311 4.80 29.35 -21.99
N PHE A 312 3.54 29.37 -21.59
CA PHE A 312 2.95 30.33 -20.66
C PHE A 312 2.82 29.69 -19.27
N SER A 313 3.13 30.45 -18.22
CA SER A 313 2.97 30.05 -16.82
C SER A 313 2.33 31.18 -16.03
N GLY A 314 1.20 30.92 -15.38
CA GLY A 314 0.45 31.95 -14.64
C GLY A 314 -0.08 31.47 -13.30
N PHE A 315 0.05 32.30 -12.26
CA PHE A 315 -0.56 32.07 -10.95
C PHE A 315 -1.75 32.99 -10.74
N PHE A 316 -2.84 32.47 -10.19
CA PHE A 316 -4.01 33.25 -9.88
C PHE A 316 -4.79 32.67 -8.69
N ILE A 317 -5.63 33.51 -8.09
CA ILE A 317 -6.56 33.10 -7.03
C ILE A 317 -7.97 32.99 -7.62
N GLY A 318 -8.64 31.91 -7.29
CA GLY A 318 -10.00 31.62 -7.70
C GLY A 318 -10.90 31.22 -6.53
N GLY A 319 -12.05 30.66 -6.86
CA GLY A 319 -13.02 30.17 -5.91
C GLY A 319 -13.76 28.96 -6.48
N ILE A 320 -13.96 27.97 -5.63
CA ILE A 320 -14.70 26.76 -5.97
C ILE A 320 -15.92 26.63 -5.06
N ILE A 321 -17.01 26.16 -5.63
CA ILE A 321 -18.19 25.71 -4.90
C ILE A 321 -18.53 24.30 -5.36
N GLY A 322 -19.05 23.49 -4.44
CA GLY A 322 -19.46 22.13 -4.77
C GLY A 322 -20.46 21.55 -3.81
N LEU A 323 -21.02 20.45 -4.26
CA LEU A 323 -21.94 19.60 -3.52
C LEU A 323 -21.38 18.18 -3.57
N GLN A 324 -21.39 17.48 -2.45
CA GLN A 324 -20.95 16.09 -2.35
C GLN A 324 -21.96 15.23 -1.61
N ILE A 325 -22.10 14.00 -2.09
CA ILE A 325 -22.94 12.95 -1.54
C ILE A 325 -22.02 11.84 -1.04
N SER A 326 -22.13 11.48 0.23
CA SER A 326 -21.43 10.31 0.81
C SER A 326 -22.21 9.04 0.52
N LEU A 327 -21.51 7.99 0.10
CA LEU A 327 -22.06 6.68 -0.24
C LEU A 327 -21.88 5.67 0.90
#